data_AF-A0A7M5XE22-F1
#
_entry.id   AF-A0A7M5XE22-F1
#
_cell.length_a   1.000
_cell.length_b   1.000
_cell.length_c   1.000
_cell.angle_alpha   90.00
_cell.angle_beta   90.00
_cell.angle_gamma   90.00
#
_symmetry.space_group_name_H-M   'P 1'
#
loop_
_entity.id
_entity.type
_entity.pdbx_description
1 polymer ?
#
loop_
_entity_poly.entity_id
_entity_poly.type
_entity_poly.pdbx_seq_one_letter_code
_entity_poly.pdbx_strand_id
1 'polypeptide(L)'
;MERRKGLFIRCGIVGTYYSRTGRTTLSGCSASEGRFNTAHELDKAKVVNSYDIEDLGDKVAFCRCWKSKKFPYCDGTHNAHNKLTGDNLGPVCLSRKESTA
;
A
#
# COMPACT_ATOMS: atom_id res chain seq x y z
N MET A 1 2.51 33.69 54.31
CA MET A 1 3.06 32.37 53.93
C MET A 1 4.17 32.61 52.92
N GLU A 2 5.40 32.40 53.38
CA GLU A 2 6.65 32.84 52.76
C GLU A 2 6.88 32.24 51.36
N ARG A 3 7.26 33.10 50.40
CA ARG A 3 7.57 32.71 49.01
C ARG A 3 8.95 32.07 48.93
N ARG A 4 9.04 30.75 48.71
CA ARG A 4 10.30 30.13 48.26
C ARG A 4 10.46 30.36 46.76
N LYS A 5 11.46 31.18 46.41
CA LYS A 5 11.88 31.49 45.04
C LYS A 5 12.59 30.26 44.46
N GLY A 6 11.87 29.43 43.72
CA GLY A 6 12.44 28.38 42.87
C GLY A 6 12.87 28.94 41.52
N LEU A 7 14.10 28.66 41.12
CA LEU A 7 14.77 29.10 39.91
C LEU A 7 13.99 28.66 38.65
N PHE A 8 13.52 29.62 37.87
CA PHE A 8 12.87 29.43 36.58
C PHE A 8 13.89 29.03 35.51
N ILE A 9 13.81 27.79 34.99
CA ILE A 9 14.28 27.49 33.64
C ILE A 9 13.07 27.56 32.71
N ARG A 10 13.03 28.62 31.90
CA ARG A 10 11.93 28.94 30.98
C ARG A 10 11.97 27.96 29.79
N CYS A 11 10.95 27.11 29.66
CA CYS A 11 10.48 26.68 28.34
C CYS A 11 9.09 27.31 28.14
N GLY A 12 9.00 28.22 27.18
CA GLY A 12 7.88 29.15 27.05
C GLY A 12 6.52 28.47 26.86
N ILE A 13 5.64 28.66 27.83
CA ILE A 13 4.20 28.53 27.65
C ILE A 13 3.67 29.94 27.41
N VAL A 14 3.21 30.23 26.19
CA VAL A 14 2.19 31.25 25.97
C VAL A 14 0.90 30.47 25.76
N GLY A 15 0.08 30.40 26.80
CA GLY A 15 -1.30 29.96 26.65
C GLY A 15 -2.13 31.10 26.09
N THR A 16 -2.96 30.82 25.09
CA THR A 16 -4.18 31.58 24.86
C THR A 16 -5.35 30.59 24.92
N TYR A 17 -6.29 30.88 25.80
CA TYR A 17 -7.55 30.17 25.93
C TYR A 17 -8.38 30.40 24.66
N TYR A 18 -8.90 29.33 24.05
CA TYR A 18 -10.10 29.38 23.23
C TYR A 18 -10.96 28.17 23.57
N SER A 19 -12.20 28.48 23.96
CA SER A 19 -13.28 27.58 24.35
C SER A 19 -13.29 26.23 23.65
N ARG A 20 -13.14 25.13 24.42
CA ARG A 20 -13.55 23.72 24.17
C ARG A 20 -13.56 23.24 22.70
N THR A 21 -12.65 23.76 21.87
CA THR A 21 -12.36 23.33 20.51
C THR A 21 -10.93 22.82 20.53
N GLY A 22 -10.75 21.65 21.14
CA GLY A 22 -9.46 20.97 21.20
C GLY A 22 -9.17 20.33 19.86
N ARG A 23 -8.51 21.08 18.97
CA ARG A 23 -7.70 20.51 17.90
C ARG A 23 -6.61 19.66 18.55
N THR A 24 -6.95 18.41 18.85
CA THR A 24 -5.94 17.37 19.03
C THR A 24 -5.13 17.33 17.75
N THR A 25 -3.83 17.21 17.89
CA THR A 25 -2.92 16.87 16.79
C THR A 25 -3.65 15.91 15.83
N LEU A 26 -3.63 16.23 14.53
CA LEU A 26 -3.97 15.25 13.51
C LEU A 26 -3.00 14.10 13.74
N SER A 27 -3.40 13.14 14.57
CA SER A 27 -2.85 11.80 14.56
C SER A 27 -3.25 11.31 13.18
N GLY A 28 -2.33 11.53 12.23
CA GLY A 28 -2.52 11.11 10.86
C GLY A 28 -2.89 9.65 10.92
N CYS A 29 -4.09 9.31 10.45
CA CYS A 29 -4.47 7.94 10.25
C CYS A 29 -3.33 7.28 9.48
N SER A 30 -2.60 6.37 10.15
CA SER A 30 -1.49 5.63 9.55
C SER A 30 -2.07 4.83 8.41
N ALA A 31 -2.00 5.37 7.20
CA ALA A 31 -2.45 4.67 6.01
C ALA A 31 -1.55 3.45 5.84
N SER A 32 -2.08 2.23 6.04
CA SER A 32 -1.83 1.05 5.17
C SER A 32 -2.14 -0.32 5.79
N GLU A 33 -2.61 -0.46 7.03
CA GLU A 33 -2.93 -1.79 7.57
C GLU A 33 -4.08 -2.43 6.76
N GLY A 34 -3.75 -3.40 5.91
CA GLY A 34 -4.67 -4.11 5.01
C GLY A 34 -4.57 -3.75 3.52
N ARG A 35 -3.74 -2.78 3.10
CA ARG A 35 -3.60 -2.44 1.67
C ARG A 35 -2.67 -3.43 0.95
N PHE A 36 -3.23 -4.28 0.09
CA PHE A 36 -2.46 -5.23 -0.73
C PHE A 36 -1.55 -4.55 -1.77
N ASN A 37 -2.14 -3.62 -2.53
CA ASN A 37 -1.44 -2.86 -3.57
C ASN A 37 -0.71 -1.65 -2.97
N THR A 38 0.61 -1.75 -2.90
CA THR A 38 1.50 -0.74 -2.31
C THR A 38 2.24 0.10 -3.35
N ALA A 39 2.19 -0.22 -4.64
CA ALA A 39 3.06 0.40 -5.65
C ALA A 39 2.40 0.74 -7.00
N HIS A 40 1.30 0.09 -7.39
CA HIS A 40 0.77 0.20 -8.75
C HIS A 40 -0.41 1.17 -8.80
N GLU A 41 -0.31 2.25 -9.58
CA GLU A 41 -1.44 3.13 -9.92
C GLU A 41 -2.26 3.57 -8.68
N LEU A 42 -1.57 4.04 -7.63
CA LEU A 42 -2.17 4.33 -6.33
C LEU A 42 -3.12 5.53 -6.33
N ASP A 43 -3.03 6.36 -7.36
CA ASP A 43 -3.91 7.49 -7.67
C ASP A 43 -5.30 7.02 -8.13
N LYS A 44 -5.39 5.84 -8.74
CA LYS A 44 -6.66 5.31 -9.25
C LYS A 44 -7.47 4.69 -8.11
N ALA A 45 -8.74 5.05 -8.03
CA ALA A 45 -9.68 4.46 -7.08
C ALA A 45 -9.84 2.93 -7.30
N LYS A 46 -9.72 2.48 -8.56
CA LYS A 46 -9.76 1.07 -8.94
C LYS A 46 -8.81 0.83 -10.10
N VAL A 47 -7.90 -0.12 -9.93
CA VAL A 47 -6.96 -0.54 -10.98
C VAL A 47 -7.53 -1.77 -11.68
N VAL A 48 -7.73 -1.66 -12.99
CA VAL A 48 -8.26 -2.73 -13.86
C VAL A 48 -7.38 -2.80 -15.10
N ASN A 49 -6.97 -4.01 -15.49
CA ASN A 49 -6.25 -4.25 -16.73
C ASN A 49 -7.11 -5.11 -17.65
N SER A 50 -7.33 -4.64 -18.87
CA SER A 50 -8.12 -5.31 -19.91
C SER A 50 -7.22 -5.57 -21.10
N TYR A 51 -7.25 -6.80 -21.61
CA TYR A 51 -6.46 -7.25 -22.75
C TYR A 51 -7.32 -8.13 -23.63
N ASP A 52 -7.20 -7.95 -24.95
CA ASP A 52 -7.82 -8.82 -25.93
C ASP A 52 -6.97 -10.08 -26.13
N ILE A 53 -7.63 -11.23 -26.22
CA ILE A 53 -6.97 -12.55 -26.23
C ILE A 53 -6.12 -12.74 -27.50
N GLU A 54 -6.48 -12.06 -28.59
CA GLU A 54 -5.80 -12.14 -29.88
C GLU A 54 -4.42 -11.46 -29.87
N ASP A 55 -4.30 -10.35 -29.14
CA ASP A 55 -3.06 -9.57 -29.01
C ASP A 55 -2.05 -10.21 -28.04
N LEU A 56 -2.46 -11.24 -27.31
CA LEU A 56 -1.59 -11.96 -26.39
C LEU A 56 -0.74 -12.99 -27.14
N GLY A 57 0.52 -13.14 -26.70
CA GLY A 57 1.39 -14.21 -27.15
C GLY A 57 0.91 -15.60 -26.72
N ASP A 58 1.57 -16.66 -27.20
CA ASP A 58 1.10 -18.04 -26.98
C ASP A 58 1.03 -18.46 -25.51
N LYS A 59 1.87 -17.86 -24.65
CA LYS A 59 1.90 -18.09 -23.21
C LYS A 59 2.14 -16.79 -22.49
N VAL A 60 1.17 -16.38 -21.66
CA VAL A 60 1.22 -15.16 -20.87
C VAL A 60 0.85 -15.47 -19.43
N ALA A 61 1.55 -14.85 -18.48
CA ALA A 61 1.24 -14.96 -17.06
C ALA A 61 0.93 -13.58 -16.48
N PHE A 62 -0.24 -13.44 -15.85
CA PHE A 62 -0.68 -12.22 -15.19
C PHE A 62 -0.52 -12.29 -13.67
N CYS A 63 -0.09 -11.18 -13.08
CA CYS A 63 0.16 -11.04 -11.66
C CYS A 63 -1.15 -10.96 -10.87
N ARG A 64 -1.20 -11.67 -9.73
CA ARG A 64 -2.27 -11.52 -8.72
C ARG A 64 -1.78 -11.10 -7.34
N CYS A 65 -0.47 -11.03 -7.14
CA CYS A 65 0.10 -10.71 -5.83
C CYS A 65 0.36 -9.22 -5.60
N TRP A 66 0.18 -8.37 -6.63
CA TRP A 66 0.48 -6.92 -6.58
C TRP A 66 1.92 -6.55 -6.21
N LYS A 67 2.87 -7.50 -6.31
CA LYS A 67 4.30 -7.27 -6.02
C LYS A 67 5.20 -7.31 -7.26
N SER A 68 4.65 -7.60 -8.45
CA SER A 68 5.42 -7.69 -9.70
C SER A 68 5.93 -6.32 -10.12
N LYS A 69 7.21 -6.21 -10.49
CA LYS A 69 7.76 -4.97 -11.06
C LYS A 69 7.25 -4.70 -12.48
N LYS A 70 6.79 -5.75 -13.17
CA LYS A 70 6.23 -5.70 -14.53
C LYS A 70 4.71 -5.81 -14.54
N PHE A 71 4.04 -5.38 -13.46
CA PHE A 71 2.59 -5.40 -13.36
C PHE A 71 1.95 -4.75 -14.61
N PRO A 72 0.97 -5.40 -15.25
CA PRO A 72 0.15 -6.53 -14.77
C PRO A 72 0.71 -7.93 -15.07
N TYR A 73 1.88 -8.06 -15.71
CA TYR A 73 2.50 -9.36 -15.97
C TYR A 73 3.17 -9.93 -14.72
N CYS A 74 3.23 -11.25 -14.62
CA CYS A 74 3.94 -11.95 -13.57
C CYS A 74 5.43 -12.01 -13.88
N ASP A 75 6.26 -11.59 -12.92
CA ASP A 75 7.73 -11.65 -12.99
C ASP A 75 8.33 -12.67 -11.99
N GLY A 76 7.49 -13.46 -11.32
CA GLY A 76 7.91 -14.44 -10.31
C GLY A 76 8.09 -13.89 -8.89
N THR A 77 7.90 -12.58 -8.65
CA THR A 77 8.08 -11.96 -7.32
C THR A 77 7.13 -12.54 -6.26
N HIS A 78 6.00 -13.13 -6.66
CA HIS A 78 5.09 -13.83 -5.73
C HIS A 78 5.78 -14.92 -4.91
N ASN A 79 6.82 -15.57 -5.45
CA ASN A 79 7.57 -16.60 -4.70
C ASN A 79 8.26 -16.04 -3.45
N ALA A 80 8.88 -14.87 -3.57
CA ALA A 80 9.52 -14.21 -2.43
C ALA A 80 8.45 -13.74 -1.42
N HIS A 81 7.34 -13.20 -1.91
CA HIS A 81 6.22 -12.80 -1.05
C HIS A 81 5.67 -13.99 -0.25
N ASN A 82 5.32 -15.08 -0.92
CA ASN A 82 4.80 -16.30 -0.30
C ASN A 82 5.74 -16.85 0.78
N LYS A 83 7.05 -16.86 0.54
CA LYS A 83 8.04 -17.30 1.54
C LYS A 83 8.08 -16.41 2.78
N LEU A 84 7.90 -15.09 2.62
CA LEU A 84 7.96 -14.13 3.71
C LEU A 84 6.66 -14.10 4.53
N THR A 85 5.51 -14.22 3.88
CA THR A 85 4.19 -14.11 4.51
C THR A 85 3.58 -15.45 4.89
N GLY A 86 4.10 -16.56 4.35
CA GLY A 86 3.47 -17.89 4.45
C GLY A 86 2.25 -18.05 3.53
N ASP A 87 2.10 -17.19 2.52
CA ASP A 87 0.99 -17.20 1.57
C ASP A 87 1.23 -18.20 0.41
N ASN A 88 0.20 -18.48 -0.38
CA ASN A 88 0.20 -19.43 -1.49
C ASN A 88 -0.29 -18.82 -2.81
N LEU A 89 -0.01 -17.53 -3.03
CA LEU A 89 -0.44 -16.82 -4.24
C LEU A 89 0.30 -17.31 -5.49
N GLY A 90 -0.37 -17.22 -6.64
CA GLY A 90 0.20 -17.55 -7.94
C GLY A 90 -0.43 -16.75 -9.08
N PRO A 91 0.24 -16.68 -10.25
CA PRO A 91 -0.27 -15.95 -11.40
C PRO A 91 -1.50 -16.62 -12.05
N VAL A 92 -2.16 -15.89 -12.93
CA VAL A 92 -3.09 -16.46 -13.91
C VAL A 92 -2.30 -16.69 -15.19
N CYS A 93 -2.22 -17.93 -15.64
CA CYS A 93 -1.52 -18.29 -16.88
C CYS A 93 -2.56 -18.49 -18.00
N LEU A 94 -2.43 -17.72 -19.07
CA LEU A 94 -3.18 -17.91 -20.30
C LEU A 94 -2.25 -18.55 -21.32
N SER A 95 -2.70 -19.63 -21.94
CA SER A 95 -1.99 -20.32 -23.01
C SER A 95 -2.93 -20.55 -24.18
N ARG A 96 -2.52 -20.18 -25.39
CA ARG A 96 -3.24 -20.53 -26.61
C ARG A 96 -3.13 -22.05 -26.80
N LYS A 97 -4.26 -22.73 -26.91
CA LYS A 97 -4.24 -24.13 -27.37
C LYS A 97 -3.84 -24.10 -28.83
N GLU A 98 -2.80 -24.84 -29.20
CA GLU A 98 -2.58 -25.15 -30.61
C GLU A 98 -3.82 -25.88 -31.10
N SER A 99 -4.49 -25.30 -32.07
CA SER A 99 -5.59 -25.95 -32.77
C SER A 99 -4.97 -27.09 -33.58
N THR A 100 -4.98 -28.31 -33.03
CA THR A 100 -4.83 -29.52 -33.84
C THR A 100 -5.96 -29.51 -34.86
N ALA A 101 -5.59 -29.17 -36.10
CA ALA A 101 -6.39 -29.32 -37.29
C ALA A 101 -6.60 -30.81 -37.62
#